data_AF-A0A4R4YBB1-F1
#
_entry.id   AF-A0A4R4YBB1-F1
#
_cell.length_a   1.000
_cell.length_b   1.000
_cell.length_c   1.000
_cell.angle_alpha   90.00
_cell.angle_beta   90.00
_cell.angle_gamma   90.00
#
_symmetry.space_group_name_H-M   'P 1'
#
loop_
_entity.id
_entity.type
_entity.pdbx_description
1 polymer ?
#
loop_
_entity_poly.entity_id
_entity_poly.type
_entity_poly.pdbx_seq_one_letter_code
_entity_poly.pdbx_strand_id
1 'polypeptide(L)'
;MSGLGDFLVEGHDWLREELTGLRAQVDEIIAGGADGAALERAKPGLAEQMRAHCLEFCAAVKEHHTGEDMGAFPMLAQQYPELAPELEKLGEEHKVVARLQDEIRQLVEGYAPGKSDPVQLRERLEVLASELEEHFAYEERTIVDALNKMGPAPNIP
;
A
#
# COMPACT_ATOMS: atom_id res chain seq x y z
N MET A 1 20.68 -7.77 16.33
CA MET A 1 20.68 -6.82 15.21
C MET A 1 19.54 -7.26 14.33
N SER A 2 18.68 -6.33 13.90
CA SER A 2 17.61 -6.63 12.94
C SER A 2 18.21 -7.04 11.60
N GLY A 3 17.56 -7.98 10.92
CA GLY A 3 17.93 -8.43 9.58
C GLY A 3 17.09 -7.78 8.48
N LEU A 4 17.41 -8.10 7.23
CA LEU A 4 16.66 -7.59 6.07
C LEU A 4 15.17 -8.01 6.08
N GLY A 5 14.85 -9.18 6.63
CA GLY A 5 13.46 -9.62 6.83
C GLY A 5 12.72 -8.78 7.87
N ASP A 6 13.40 -8.37 8.94
CA ASP A 6 12.80 -7.47 9.93
C ASP A 6 12.53 -6.08 9.30
N PHE A 7 13.43 -5.60 8.45
CA PHE A 7 13.24 -4.35 7.70
C PHE A 7 12.05 -4.39 6.74
N LEU A 8 11.81 -5.54 6.10
CA LEU A 8 10.61 -5.77 5.28
C LEU A 8 9.33 -5.61 6.11
N VAL A 9 9.27 -6.28 7.27
CA VAL A 9 8.12 -6.20 8.18
C VAL A 9 7.88 -4.76 8.67
N GLU A 10 8.95 -4.02 9.01
CA GLU A 10 8.84 -2.61 9.38
C GLU A 10 8.24 -1.76 8.24
N GLY A 11 8.63 -2.03 6.99
CA GLY A 11 8.03 -1.40 5.81
C GLY A 11 6.55 -1.71 5.65
N HIS A 12 6.16 -2.98 5.82
CA HIS A 12 4.75 -3.38 5.75
C HIS A 12 3.91 -2.75 6.85
N ASP A 13 4.40 -2.70 8.08
CA ASP A 13 3.69 -2.10 9.20
C ASP A 13 3.43 -0.61 8.96
N TRP A 14 4.42 0.11 8.44
CA TRP A 14 4.23 1.50 8.04
C TRP A 14 3.19 1.64 6.91
N LEU A 15 3.24 0.79 5.88
CA LEU A 15 2.25 0.81 4.78
C LEU A 15 0.82 0.51 5.28
N ARG A 16 0.66 -0.40 6.24
CA ARG A 16 -0.62 -0.69 6.90
C ARG A 16 -1.17 0.54 7.62
N GLU A 17 -0.30 1.28 8.33
CA GLU A 17 -0.66 2.51 9.03
C GLU A 17 -1.10 3.61 8.06
N GLU A 18 -0.35 3.86 6.99
CA GLU A 18 -0.70 4.86 5.97
C GLU A 18 -2.05 4.55 5.31
N LEU A 19 -2.27 3.29 4.91
CA LEU A 19 -3.55 2.88 4.32
C LEU A 19 -4.73 3.01 5.29
N THR A 20 -4.51 2.74 6.58
CA THR A 20 -5.50 2.97 7.63
C THR A 20 -5.83 4.46 7.74
N GLY A 21 -4.81 5.33 7.76
CA GLY A 21 -4.98 6.78 7.78
C GLY A 21 -5.73 7.29 6.54
N LEU A 22 -5.41 6.77 5.36
CA LEU A 22 -6.07 7.15 4.12
C LEU A 22 -7.55 6.77 4.11
N ARG A 23 -7.90 5.55 4.54
CA ARG A 23 -9.30 5.11 4.67
C ARG A 23 -10.08 6.00 5.64
N ALA A 24 -9.48 6.37 6.78
CA ALA A 24 -10.09 7.28 7.75
C ALA A 24 -10.35 8.68 7.16
N GLN A 25 -9.42 9.23 6.37
CA GLN A 25 -9.63 10.52 5.68
C GLN A 25 -10.81 10.47 4.71
N VAL A 26 -10.99 9.36 3.99
CA VAL A 26 -12.14 9.18 3.10
C VAL A 26 -13.45 9.05 3.90
N ASP A 27 -13.44 8.34 5.04
CA ASP A 27 -14.60 8.23 5.93
C ASP A 27 -15.02 9.61 6.49
N GLU A 28 -14.07 10.49 6.82
CA GLU A 28 -14.34 11.87 7.22
C GLU A 28 -15.00 12.70 6.10
N ILE A 29 -14.52 12.53 4.85
CA ILE A 29 -15.12 13.17 3.68
C ILE A 29 -16.57 12.70 3.47
N ILE A 30 -16.82 11.39 3.60
CA ILE A 30 -18.16 10.81 3.49
C ILE A 30 -19.08 11.38 4.59
N ALA A 31 -18.64 11.38 5.84
CA ALA A 31 -19.42 11.89 6.97
C ALA A 31 -19.73 13.39 6.82
N GLY A 32 -18.75 14.19 6.37
CA GLY A 32 -18.93 15.62 6.11
C GLY A 32 -19.92 15.95 4.99
N GLY A 33 -20.14 15.03 4.05
CA GLY A 33 -21.14 15.18 2.98
C GLY A 33 -22.59 14.98 3.43
N ALA A 34 -22.83 14.24 4.51
CA ALA A 34 -24.17 13.88 4.99
C ALA A 34 -24.90 15.03 5.72
N ASP A 35 -24.16 16.02 6.24
CA ASP A 35 -24.71 17.04 7.15
C ASP A 35 -25.37 18.25 6.46
N GLY A 36 -25.34 18.39 5.13
CA GLY A 36 -26.06 19.40 4.33
C GLY A 36 -25.71 20.88 4.56
N ALA A 37 -25.45 21.30 5.80
CA ALA A 37 -24.90 22.59 6.22
C ALA A 37 -23.36 22.65 6.13
N ALA A 38 -22.72 21.52 5.84
CA ALA A 38 -21.28 21.38 5.64
C ALA A 38 -20.85 21.46 4.16
N LEU A 39 -21.76 21.81 3.23
CA LEU A 39 -21.39 22.04 1.83
C LEU A 39 -20.41 23.22 1.65
N GLU A 40 -20.31 24.11 2.65
CA GLU A 40 -19.29 25.18 2.75
C GLU A 40 -17.99 24.72 3.47
N ARG A 41 -17.92 23.47 3.94
CA ARG A 41 -16.85 22.97 4.81
C ARG A 41 -16.43 21.52 4.59
N ALA A 42 -16.65 20.94 3.41
CA ALA A 42 -15.57 20.11 2.87
C ALA A 42 -14.40 21.09 2.66
N LYS A 43 -13.60 21.34 3.72
CA LYS A 43 -12.46 22.26 3.65
C LYS A 43 -11.71 21.85 2.38
N PRO A 44 -11.53 22.72 1.38
CA PRO A 44 -10.84 22.35 0.14
C PRO A 44 -9.51 21.61 0.41
N GLY A 45 -8.86 21.93 1.53
CA GLY A 45 -7.69 21.22 2.04
C GLY A 45 -7.86 19.75 2.41
N LEU A 46 -9.02 19.26 2.88
CA LEU A 46 -9.19 17.84 3.25
C LEU A 46 -9.20 16.94 2.01
N ALA A 47 -9.92 17.34 0.97
CA ALA A 47 -9.91 16.61 -0.30
C ALA A 47 -8.51 16.63 -0.93
N GLU A 48 -7.82 17.77 -0.89
CA GLU A 48 -6.45 17.92 -1.39
C GLU A 48 -5.44 17.06 -0.58
N GLN A 49 -5.55 17.05 0.74
CA GLN A 49 -4.75 16.20 1.63
C GLN A 49 -4.97 14.72 1.34
N MET A 50 -6.23 14.29 1.17
CA MET A 50 -6.56 12.91 0.80
C MET A 50 -5.94 12.54 -0.55
N ARG A 51 -5.98 13.43 -1.54
CA ARG A 51 -5.34 13.16 -2.84
C ARG A 51 -3.83 13.00 -2.69
N ALA A 52 -3.18 13.93 -1.98
CA ALA A 52 -1.73 13.90 -1.77
C ALA A 52 -1.31 12.60 -1.06
N HIS A 53 -1.97 12.29 0.06
CA HIS A 53 -1.71 11.07 0.82
C HIS A 53 -1.92 9.81 -0.03
N CYS A 54 -3.00 9.73 -0.83
CA CYS A 54 -3.22 8.59 -1.71
C CYS A 54 -2.12 8.42 -2.76
N LEU A 55 -1.65 9.52 -3.36
CA LEU A 55 -0.60 9.46 -4.37
C LEU A 55 0.75 9.08 -3.77
N GLU A 56 1.07 9.60 -2.57
CA GLU A 56 2.27 9.27 -1.81
C GLU A 56 2.26 7.80 -1.39
N PHE A 57 1.17 7.32 -0.80
CA PHE A 57 0.99 5.90 -0.45
C PHE A 57 1.13 4.97 -1.66
N CYS A 58 0.45 5.29 -2.77
CA CYS A 58 0.56 4.49 -3.99
C CYS A 58 1.99 4.48 -4.56
N ALA A 59 2.72 5.60 -4.46
CA ALA A 59 4.12 5.65 -4.86
C ALA A 59 5.00 4.80 -3.94
N ALA A 60 4.79 4.85 -2.63
CA ALA A 60 5.58 4.11 -1.66
C ALA A 60 5.46 2.59 -1.81
N VAL A 61 4.23 2.06 -1.93
CA VAL A 61 4.00 0.63 -2.22
C VAL A 61 4.66 0.23 -3.55
N LYS A 62 4.59 1.08 -4.58
CA LYS A 62 5.23 0.79 -5.87
C LYS A 62 6.75 0.71 -5.74
N GLU A 63 7.37 1.62 -4.99
CA GLU A 63 8.82 1.60 -4.75
C GLU A 63 9.25 0.36 -3.96
N HIS A 64 8.49 0.01 -2.92
CA HIS A 64 8.66 -1.21 -2.13
C HIS A 64 8.60 -2.47 -3.00
N HIS A 65 7.51 -2.69 -3.74
CA HIS A 65 7.36 -3.86 -4.62
C HIS A 65 8.41 -3.90 -5.75
N THR A 66 8.81 -2.74 -6.28
CA THR A 66 9.90 -2.67 -7.25
C THR A 66 11.23 -3.09 -6.62
N GLY A 67 11.46 -2.74 -5.36
CA GLY A 67 12.62 -3.17 -4.58
C GLY A 67 12.67 -4.67 -4.36
N GLU A 68 11.54 -5.31 -4.07
CA GLU A 68 11.44 -6.76 -4.03
C GLU A 68 11.72 -7.39 -5.40
N ASP A 69 10.94 -7.02 -6.41
CA ASP A 69 10.94 -7.65 -7.74
C ASP A 69 12.32 -7.57 -8.41
N MET A 70 12.99 -6.43 -8.27
CA MET A 70 14.26 -6.16 -8.94
C MET A 70 15.48 -6.45 -8.06
N GLY A 71 15.28 -6.66 -6.75
CA GLY A 71 16.35 -6.77 -5.76
C GLY A 71 16.22 -8.03 -4.91
N ALA A 72 15.32 -8.01 -3.92
CA ALA A 72 15.23 -9.05 -2.90
C ALA A 72 14.89 -10.43 -3.49
N PHE A 73 13.90 -10.51 -4.38
CA PHE A 73 13.43 -11.78 -4.94
C PHE A 73 14.48 -12.48 -5.81
N PRO A 74 15.17 -11.81 -6.75
CA PRO A 74 16.28 -12.44 -7.48
C PRO A 74 17.39 -12.98 -6.57
N MET A 75 17.73 -12.24 -5.50
CA MET A 75 18.77 -12.67 -4.56
C MET A 75 18.33 -13.87 -3.72
N LEU A 76 17.06 -13.88 -3.27
CA LEU A 76 16.47 -15.02 -2.57
C LEU A 76 16.42 -16.25 -3.47
N ALA A 77 15.95 -16.13 -4.71
CA ALA A 77 15.88 -17.24 -5.66
C ALA A 77 17.26 -17.86 -5.96
N GLN A 78 18.33 -17.05 -5.92
CA GLN A 78 19.69 -17.55 -6.10
C GLN A 78 20.20 -18.35 -4.88
N GLN A 79 19.90 -17.91 -3.66
CA GLN A 79 20.38 -18.54 -2.43
C GLN A 79 19.49 -19.69 -1.94
N TYR A 80 18.19 -19.60 -2.19
CA TYR A 80 17.15 -20.52 -1.76
C TYR A 80 16.26 -20.90 -2.96
N PRO A 81 16.76 -21.74 -3.89
CA PRO A 81 16.02 -22.11 -5.10
C PRO A 81 14.65 -22.75 -4.83
N GLU A 82 14.46 -23.33 -3.66
CA GLU A 82 13.18 -23.88 -3.20
C GLU A 82 12.08 -22.83 -3.03
N LEU A 83 12.41 -21.55 -2.87
CA LEU A 83 11.44 -20.44 -2.75
C LEU A 83 10.97 -19.90 -4.11
N ALA A 84 11.53 -20.38 -5.23
CA ALA A 84 11.22 -19.81 -6.54
C ALA A 84 9.71 -19.81 -6.89
N PRO A 85 8.92 -20.86 -6.61
CA PRO A 85 7.47 -20.83 -6.83
C PRO A 85 6.73 -19.77 -6.00
N GLU A 86 7.17 -19.57 -4.76
CA GLU A 86 6.59 -18.59 -3.85
C GLU A 86 6.91 -17.15 -4.27
N LEU A 87 8.14 -16.91 -4.74
CA LEU A 87 8.57 -15.62 -5.26
C LEU A 87 7.84 -15.27 -6.58
N GLU A 88 7.61 -16.27 -7.46
CA GLU A 88 6.78 -16.08 -8.65
C GLU A 88 5.35 -15.70 -8.28
N LYS A 89 4.76 -16.36 -7.28
CA LYS A 89 3.43 -16.02 -6.77
C LYS A 89 3.36 -14.59 -6.23
N LEU A 90 4.33 -14.18 -5.42
CA LEU A 90 4.42 -12.80 -4.89
C LEU A 90 4.52 -11.77 -6.03
N GLY A 91 5.34 -12.04 -7.05
CA GLY A 91 5.43 -11.18 -8.23
C GLY A 91 4.13 -11.08 -9.04
N GLU A 92 3.30 -12.12 -9.08
CA GLU A 92 1.96 -12.02 -9.66
C GLU A 92 0.98 -11.20 -8.79
N GLU A 93 1.07 -11.32 -7.47
CA GLU A 93 0.30 -10.51 -6.52
C GLU A 93 0.64 -9.01 -6.64
N HIS A 94 1.91 -8.66 -6.85
CA HIS A 94 2.34 -7.28 -7.11
C HIS A 94 1.63 -6.67 -8.32
N LYS A 95 1.37 -7.45 -9.38
CA LYS A 95 0.64 -6.96 -10.57
C LYS A 95 -0.83 -6.69 -10.26
N VAL A 96 -1.44 -7.49 -9.39
CA VAL A 96 -2.82 -7.26 -8.92
C VAL A 96 -2.90 -5.96 -8.14
N VAL A 97 -1.98 -5.75 -7.20
CA VAL A 97 -1.86 -4.51 -6.42
C VAL A 97 -1.64 -3.31 -7.33
N ALA A 98 -0.70 -3.38 -8.29
CA ALA A 98 -0.43 -2.30 -9.22
C ALA A 98 -1.67 -1.90 -10.05
N ARG A 99 -2.46 -2.87 -10.51
CA ARG A 99 -3.73 -2.60 -11.21
C ARG A 99 -4.73 -1.86 -10.31
N LEU A 100 -4.88 -2.28 -9.06
CA LEU A 100 -5.77 -1.62 -8.10
C LEU A 100 -5.32 -0.17 -7.80
N GLN A 101 -4.01 0.06 -7.67
CA GLN A 101 -3.45 1.39 -7.51
C GLN A 101 -3.73 2.31 -8.69
N ASP A 102 -3.67 1.81 -9.92
CA ASP A 102 -3.99 2.60 -11.11
C ASP A 102 -5.47 3.00 -11.16
N GLU A 103 -6.38 2.13 -10.75
CA GLU A 103 -7.80 2.45 -10.66
C GLU A 103 -8.07 3.47 -9.54
N ILE A 104 -7.42 3.32 -8.39
CA ILE A 104 -7.52 4.27 -7.28
C ILE A 104 -6.97 5.64 -7.70
N ARG A 105 -5.82 5.67 -8.39
CA ARG A 105 -5.24 6.90 -8.94
C ARG A 105 -6.23 7.63 -9.85
N GLN A 106 -6.89 6.91 -10.75
CA GLN A 106 -7.91 7.50 -11.64
C GLN A 106 -9.10 8.07 -10.87
N LEU A 107 -9.57 7.37 -9.82
CA LEU A 107 -10.65 7.87 -8.96
C LEU A 107 -10.24 9.15 -8.23
N VAL A 108 -9.01 9.22 -7.73
CA VAL A 108 -8.48 10.37 -7.00
C VAL A 108 -8.24 11.57 -7.91
N GLU A 109 -7.61 11.37 -9.07
CA GLU A 109 -7.38 12.42 -10.07
C GLU A 109 -8.70 12.97 -10.63
N GLY A 110 -9.69 12.10 -10.83
CA GLY A 110 -11.04 12.45 -11.27
C GLY A 110 -11.96 12.99 -10.17
N TYR A 111 -11.55 12.95 -8.90
CA TYR A 111 -12.39 13.38 -7.78
C TYR A 111 -12.69 14.88 -7.89
N ALA A 112 -13.93 15.28 -7.66
CA ALA A 112 -14.36 16.67 -7.61
C ALA A 112 -15.23 16.88 -6.36
N PRO A 113 -14.79 17.71 -5.39
CA PRO A 113 -15.56 17.95 -4.16
C PRO A 113 -17.00 18.38 -4.46
N GLY A 114 -17.96 17.74 -3.80
CA GLY A 114 -19.40 18.01 -3.97
C GLY A 114 -20.01 17.52 -5.28
N LYS A 115 -19.24 16.84 -6.14
CA LYS A 115 -19.72 16.27 -7.42
C LYS A 115 -19.47 14.77 -7.54
N SER A 116 -18.29 14.31 -7.14
CA SER A 116 -17.92 12.89 -7.13
C SER A 116 -18.46 12.21 -5.88
N ASP A 117 -18.75 10.91 -6.00
CA ASP A 117 -19.12 10.06 -4.87
C ASP A 117 -17.86 9.51 -4.18
N PRO A 118 -17.54 9.93 -2.94
CA PRO A 118 -16.38 9.41 -2.21
C PRO A 118 -16.51 7.94 -1.79
N VAL A 119 -17.72 7.36 -1.81
CA VAL A 119 -17.96 5.95 -1.43
C VAL A 119 -17.23 5.00 -2.38
N GLN A 120 -17.20 5.30 -3.68
CA GLN A 120 -16.49 4.46 -4.66
C GLN A 120 -14.99 4.37 -4.38
N LEU A 121 -14.36 5.49 -3.97
CA LEU A 121 -12.96 5.49 -3.57
C LEU A 121 -12.76 4.66 -2.30
N ARG A 122 -13.66 4.80 -1.32
CA ARG A 122 -13.62 4.04 -0.08
C ARG A 122 -13.71 2.52 -0.30
N GLU A 123 -14.59 2.09 -1.21
CA GLU A 123 -14.73 0.68 -1.60
C GLU A 123 -13.47 0.16 -2.28
N ARG A 124 -12.85 0.94 -3.18
CA ARG A 124 -11.63 0.49 -3.86
C ARG A 124 -10.43 0.41 -2.91
N LEU A 125 -10.33 1.33 -1.95
CA LEU A 125 -9.35 1.26 -0.87
C LEU A 125 -9.57 0.06 0.06
N GLU A 126 -10.82 -0.38 0.27
CA GLU A 126 -11.10 -1.61 1.03
C GLU A 126 -10.58 -2.86 0.32
N VAL A 127 -10.80 -2.93 -0.99
CA VAL A 127 -10.28 -4.03 -1.82
C VAL A 127 -8.76 -4.04 -1.77
N LEU A 128 -8.12 -2.89 -1.96
CA LEU A 128 -6.66 -2.78 -1.87
C LEU A 128 -6.13 -3.19 -0.48
N ALA A 129 -6.81 -2.79 0.60
CA ALA A 129 -6.41 -3.16 1.96
C ALA A 129 -6.48 -4.67 2.20
N SER A 130 -7.52 -5.32 1.68
CA SER A 130 -7.67 -6.77 1.81
C SER A 130 -6.57 -7.52 1.05
N GLU A 131 -6.29 -7.10 -0.19
CA GLU A 131 -5.26 -7.69 -1.05
C GLU A 131 -3.86 -7.48 -0.47
N LEU A 132 -3.54 -6.27 0.02
CA LEU A 132 -2.25 -6.00 0.66
C LEU A 132 -2.06 -6.77 1.97
N GLU A 133 -3.10 -6.89 2.80
CA GLU A 133 -2.97 -7.65 4.05
C GLU A 133 -2.73 -9.14 3.78
N GLU A 134 -3.47 -9.74 2.86
CA GLU A 134 -3.24 -11.14 2.46
C GLU A 134 -1.86 -11.35 1.86
N HIS A 135 -1.42 -10.40 1.02
CA HIS A 135 -0.11 -10.40 0.39
C HIS A 135 1.03 -10.27 1.41
N PHE A 136 1.03 -9.23 2.25
CA PHE A 136 2.05 -9.03 3.28
C PHE A 136 2.12 -10.21 4.24
N ALA A 137 0.98 -10.72 4.71
CA ALA A 137 0.95 -11.90 5.57
C ALA A 137 1.45 -13.18 4.86
N TYR A 138 1.36 -13.26 3.52
CA TYR A 138 1.97 -14.33 2.73
C TYR A 138 3.47 -14.15 2.60
N GLU A 139 3.91 -12.95 2.29
CA GLU A 139 5.32 -12.67 2.13
C GLU A 139 6.08 -12.86 3.45
N GLU A 140 5.62 -12.23 4.52
CA GLU A 140 6.28 -12.23 5.82
C GLU A 140 6.53 -13.66 6.33
N ARG A 141 5.50 -14.50 6.29
CA ARG A 141 5.63 -15.91 6.73
C ARG A 141 6.56 -16.74 5.85
N THR A 142 6.77 -16.32 4.60
CA THR A 142 7.45 -17.12 3.59
C THR A 142 8.92 -16.77 3.49
N ILE A 143 9.27 -15.48 3.51
CA ILE A 143 10.62 -15.03 3.14
C ILE A 143 11.40 -14.37 4.27
N VAL A 144 10.76 -13.89 5.35
CA VAL A 144 11.45 -13.10 6.41
C VAL A 144 12.63 -13.86 7.00
N ASP A 145 12.44 -15.14 7.36
CA ASP A 145 13.51 -15.96 7.93
C ASP A 145 14.67 -16.19 6.97
N ALA A 146 14.40 -16.34 5.67
CA ALA A 146 15.43 -16.49 4.65
C ALA A 146 16.17 -15.17 4.42
N LEU A 147 15.44 -14.06 4.37
CA LEU A 147 15.96 -12.71 4.15
C LEU A 147 16.82 -12.25 5.34
N ASN A 148 16.42 -12.54 6.57
CA ASN A 148 17.20 -12.27 7.79
C ASN A 148 18.56 -12.98 7.81
N LYS A 149 18.69 -14.14 7.17
CA LYS A 149 19.98 -14.85 7.05
C LYS A 149 20.92 -14.22 6.03
N MET A 150 20.42 -13.35 5.14
CA MET A 150 21.21 -12.74 4.07
C MET A 150 21.99 -11.50 4.52
N GLY A 151 21.57 -10.84 5.59
CA GLY A 151 22.29 -9.69 6.12
C GLY A 151 21.51 -8.85 7.13
N PRO A 152 22.19 -7.85 7.74
CA PRO A 152 21.56 -6.90 8.64
C PRO A 152 20.62 -5.95 7.87
N ALA A 153 19.62 -5.41 8.57
CA ALA A 153 18.80 -4.32 8.07
C ALA A 153 19.67 -3.10 7.65
N PRO A 154 19.28 -2.35 6.61
CA PRO A 154 19.96 -1.12 6.24
C PRO A 154 19.86 -0.08 7.36
N ASN A 155 20.94 0.67 7.58
CA ASN A 155 20.90 1.87 8.43
C ASN A 155 20.28 3.01 7.61
N ILE A 156 18.98 3.21 7.74
CA ILE A 156 18.31 4.38 7.18
C ILE A 156 18.47 5.55 8.17
N PRO A 157 19.15 6.65 7.78
CA PRO A 157 19.39 7.80 8.66
C PRO A 157 18.14 8.65 8.92
#